data_AF-A0A519D6D5-F1
#
_entry.id   AF-A0A519D6D5-F1
#
_cell.length_a   1.000
_cell.length_b   1.000
_cell.length_c   1.000
_cell.angle_alpha   90.00
_cell.angle_beta   90.00
_cell.angle_gamma   90.00
#
_symmetry.space_group_name_H-M   'P 1'
#
loop_
_entity.id
_entity.type
_entity.pdbx_description
1 polymer ?
#
loop_
_entity_poly.entity_id
_entity_poly.type
_entity_poly.pdbx_seq_one_letter_code
_entity_poly.pdbx_strand_id
1 'polypeptide(L)'
;MNPLSVVWDVLFVDSSITDSKTSGKMISFMGEYVGVPVREIMNWNTVMKGQKTSGAGFTSGLRFVIDVSEDSGGAIITLTNRLLSFENEFCALSTVSLAEKLPMPLDRKTRKSFPEIGRLMLSVRFTHGLGYDDAKKIKNAMGTQTKETKEGLNPIGTGKGSSGSRFSEEFRSMMSDPYWFRTFPVGGREWDEVRVTGGADGGVYELGFDLREGVKGLVEASKGAWWEKLDPDELTISPTLIVDCSESLSCPFDPTNFHHLENPEASNKLIEKVLEIEEEQTADAEMKEELSYTLGRITRGRRIPRQMGDEQGLVHGLEEGVIGRNFIMPWLADEFVNCLGFFLMTRKPKYWRNGKSEILLVHPFSEELVESLKGEC
;
A
#
# COMPACT_ATOMS: atom_id res chain seq x y z
N MET A 1 15.83 -2.47 -8.45
CA MET A 1 15.16 -1.24 -7.93
C MET A 1 13.68 -1.51 -8.00
N ASN A 2 12.91 -1.01 -7.04
CA ASN A 2 11.47 -1.15 -7.11
C ASN A 2 10.91 -0.19 -8.17
N PRO A 3 9.84 -0.58 -8.91
CA PRO A 3 9.17 0.32 -9.85
C PRO A 3 8.72 1.60 -9.16
N LEU A 4 8.87 2.73 -9.84
CA LEU A 4 8.64 4.07 -9.30
C LEU A 4 7.59 4.80 -10.13
N SER A 5 6.70 5.53 -9.46
CA SER A 5 5.72 6.38 -10.12
C SER A 5 5.72 7.78 -9.51
N VAL A 6 5.52 8.79 -10.34
CA VAL A 6 5.15 10.13 -9.90
C VAL A 6 3.63 10.17 -9.70
N VAL A 7 3.21 10.58 -8.51
CA VAL A 7 1.81 10.76 -8.15
C VAL A 7 1.55 12.25 -8.03
N TRP A 8 0.73 12.76 -8.94
CA TRP A 8 0.37 14.17 -9.02
C TRP A 8 -1.09 14.36 -8.63
N ASP A 9 -1.32 15.02 -7.50
CA ASP A 9 -2.64 15.36 -6.99
C ASP A 9 -2.96 16.83 -7.26
N VAL A 10 -4.15 17.06 -7.79
CA VAL A 10 -4.72 18.40 -7.99
C VAL A 10 -6.07 18.45 -7.29
N LEU A 11 -6.15 19.19 -6.19
CA LEU A 11 -7.39 19.45 -5.48
C LEU A 11 -8.10 20.64 -6.08
N PHE A 12 -9.42 20.55 -6.17
CA PHE A 12 -10.25 21.59 -6.74
C PHE A 12 -10.60 22.65 -5.69
N VAL A 13 -10.79 23.88 -6.14
CA VAL A 13 -11.43 24.93 -5.32
C VAL A 13 -12.88 24.53 -5.01
N ASP A 14 -13.36 24.88 -3.81
CA ASP A 14 -14.66 24.45 -3.28
C ASP A 14 -15.83 24.74 -4.24
N SER A 15 -15.81 25.92 -4.88
CA SER A 15 -16.85 26.33 -5.84
C SER A 15 -16.94 25.40 -7.06
N SER A 16 -15.86 24.70 -7.39
CA SER A 16 -15.76 23.88 -8.59
C SER A 16 -16.06 22.39 -8.33
N ILE A 17 -16.11 21.96 -7.07
CA ILE A 17 -16.40 20.57 -6.68
C ILE A 17 -17.82 20.15 -7.09
N THR A 18 -18.78 21.08 -6.99
CA THR A 18 -20.19 20.81 -7.28
C THR A 18 -20.55 20.97 -8.76
N ASP A 19 -19.68 21.59 -9.57
CA ASP A 19 -19.84 21.67 -11.02
C ASP A 19 -19.37 20.36 -11.69
N SER A 20 -20.32 19.63 -12.26
CA SER A 20 -20.09 18.35 -12.93
C SER A 20 -19.19 18.44 -14.17
N LYS A 21 -18.96 19.65 -14.71
CA LYS A 21 -18.07 19.87 -15.86
C LYS A 21 -16.62 20.13 -15.46
N THR A 22 -16.35 20.53 -14.23
CA THR A 22 -14.98 20.86 -13.76
C THR A 22 -14.04 19.70 -13.95
N SER A 23 -14.44 18.49 -13.55
CA SER A 23 -13.59 17.30 -13.66
C SER A 23 -13.16 17.03 -15.10
N GLY A 24 -14.08 17.14 -16.07
CA GLY A 24 -13.77 16.99 -17.49
C GLY A 24 -12.76 18.04 -17.98
N LYS A 25 -12.99 19.33 -17.66
CA LYS A 25 -12.05 20.40 -18.02
C LYS A 25 -10.67 20.19 -17.41
N MET A 26 -10.62 19.82 -16.12
CA MET A 26 -9.38 19.60 -15.40
C MET A 26 -8.60 18.40 -15.93
N ILE A 27 -9.28 17.33 -16.37
CA ILE A 27 -8.60 16.22 -17.06
C ILE A 27 -7.90 16.71 -18.32
N SER A 28 -8.56 17.53 -19.15
CA SER A 28 -7.93 18.11 -20.35
C SER A 28 -6.76 19.03 -20.00
N PHE A 29 -6.94 19.97 -19.07
CA PHE A 29 -5.86 20.89 -18.67
C PHE A 29 -4.66 20.17 -18.07
N MET A 30 -4.89 19.22 -17.16
CA MET A 30 -3.82 18.42 -16.56
C MET A 30 -3.15 17.51 -17.59
N GLY A 31 -3.94 16.91 -18.49
CA GLY A 31 -3.47 16.04 -19.57
C GLY A 31 -2.58 16.75 -20.59
N GLU A 32 -2.96 17.95 -21.01
CA GLU A 32 -2.13 18.79 -21.89
C GLU A 32 -0.88 19.26 -21.14
N TYR A 33 -1.02 19.60 -19.85
CA TYR A 33 0.07 20.13 -19.05
C TYR A 33 1.12 19.09 -18.66
N VAL A 34 0.77 17.82 -18.44
CA VAL A 34 1.74 16.79 -18.04
C VAL A 34 2.74 16.51 -19.16
N GLY A 35 2.28 16.46 -20.42
CA GLY A 35 3.14 16.30 -21.60
C GLY A 35 3.88 14.95 -21.70
N VAL A 36 3.55 13.97 -20.85
CA VAL A 36 4.06 12.59 -20.89
C VAL A 36 2.90 11.60 -20.67
N PRO A 37 3.04 10.32 -21.08
CA PRO A 37 1.99 9.33 -20.90
C PRO A 37 1.57 9.14 -19.44
N VAL A 38 0.26 9.15 -19.17
CA VAL A 38 -0.32 8.91 -17.84
C VAL A 38 -0.81 7.46 -17.77
N ARG A 39 -0.35 6.73 -16.76
CA ARG A 39 -0.71 5.32 -16.54
C ARG A 39 -2.17 5.21 -16.08
N GLU A 40 -2.53 5.99 -15.05
CA GLU A 40 -3.84 5.92 -14.39
C GLU A 40 -4.31 7.31 -13.98
N ILE A 41 -5.62 7.54 -14.09
CA ILE A 41 -6.28 8.72 -13.50
C ILE A 41 -7.18 8.24 -12.38
N MET A 42 -7.11 8.90 -11.23
CA MET A 42 -7.99 8.63 -10.11
C MET A 42 -8.76 9.88 -9.71
N ASN A 43 -9.92 9.68 -9.10
CA ASN A 43 -10.74 10.78 -8.61
C ASN A 43 -10.90 10.69 -7.09
N TRP A 44 -10.71 11.84 -6.43
CA TRP A 44 -11.05 12.01 -5.02
C TRP A 44 -12.57 12.10 -4.93
N ASN A 45 -13.19 11.05 -4.40
CA ASN A 45 -14.64 10.91 -4.40
C ASN A 45 -15.23 11.30 -3.04
N THR A 46 -15.58 12.59 -2.88
CA THR A 46 -16.18 13.12 -1.66
C THR A 46 -17.68 12.85 -1.64
N VAL A 47 -18.14 12.13 -0.61
CA VAL A 47 -19.57 11.84 -0.40
C VAL A 47 -20.10 12.80 0.68
N MET A 48 -21.11 13.61 0.36
CA MET A 48 -21.70 14.52 1.35
C MET A 48 -22.49 13.74 2.43
N LYS A 49 -22.58 14.31 3.64
CA LYS A 49 -23.32 13.74 4.77
C LYS A 49 -24.77 13.45 4.36
N GLY A 50 -25.18 12.17 4.40
CA GLY A 50 -26.53 11.70 4.04
C GLY A 50 -26.67 11.02 2.67
N GLN A 51 -25.66 11.05 1.80
CA GLN A 51 -25.66 10.30 0.54
C GLN A 51 -25.22 8.85 0.77
N LYS A 52 -26.04 7.88 0.31
CA LYS A 52 -25.89 6.44 0.62
C LYS A 52 -24.98 5.65 -0.32
N THR A 53 -24.61 6.17 -1.49
CA THR A 53 -23.89 5.39 -2.51
C THR A 53 -22.56 6.03 -2.88
N SER A 54 -21.51 5.22 -2.94
CA SER A 54 -20.18 5.59 -3.42
C SER A 54 -20.15 6.08 -4.87
N GLY A 55 -21.21 5.87 -5.65
CA GLY A 55 -21.37 6.40 -7.00
C GLY A 55 -21.90 7.84 -7.09
N ALA A 56 -22.41 8.42 -6.00
CA ALA A 56 -23.07 9.73 -5.98
C ALA A 56 -22.21 10.88 -5.42
N GLY A 57 -20.93 10.62 -5.15
CA GLY A 57 -20.00 11.63 -4.63
C GLY A 57 -19.52 12.60 -5.71
N PHE A 58 -19.08 13.76 -5.26
CA PHE A 58 -18.47 14.79 -6.10
C PHE A 58 -16.97 14.53 -6.26
N THR A 59 -16.41 14.98 -7.37
CA THR A 59 -14.96 14.92 -7.57
C THR A 59 -14.34 16.15 -6.94
N SER A 60 -13.64 15.96 -5.81
CA SER A 60 -12.94 17.04 -5.10
C SER A 60 -11.51 17.27 -5.59
N GLY A 61 -11.00 16.37 -6.42
CA GLY A 61 -9.67 16.44 -6.98
C GLY A 61 -9.39 15.26 -7.90
N LEU A 62 -8.31 15.39 -8.67
CA LEU A 62 -7.81 14.38 -9.57
C LEU A 62 -6.39 13.99 -9.19
N ARG A 63 -6.08 12.72 -9.39
CA ARG A 63 -4.74 12.17 -9.23
C ARG A 63 -4.29 11.56 -10.54
N PHE A 64 -3.14 11.97 -11.04
CA PHE A 64 -2.47 11.35 -12.17
C PHE A 64 -1.32 10.50 -11.64
N VAL A 65 -1.24 9.25 -12.09
CA VAL A 65 -0.11 8.35 -11.80
C VAL A 65 0.68 8.16 -13.08
N ILE A 66 1.96 8.52 -13.02
CA ILE A 66 2.88 8.52 -14.15
C ILE A 66 3.99 7.51 -13.82
N ASP A 67 4.16 6.50 -14.66
CA ASP A 67 5.24 5.53 -14.49
C ASP A 67 6.56 6.16 -14.92
N VAL A 68 7.54 6.17 -14.02
CA VAL A 68 8.88 6.74 -14.23
C VAL A 68 9.96 5.71 -13.91
N SER A 69 9.61 4.42 -13.94
CA SER A 69 10.51 3.32 -13.56
C SER A 69 11.79 3.30 -14.40
N GLU A 70 11.68 3.62 -15.69
CA GLU A 70 12.81 3.65 -16.63
C GLU A 70 13.43 5.04 -16.81
N ASP A 71 12.86 6.08 -16.20
CA ASP A 71 13.36 7.45 -16.33
C ASP A 71 14.59 7.70 -15.45
N SER A 72 15.47 8.62 -15.88
CA SER A 72 16.61 9.08 -15.08
C SER A 72 16.17 10.01 -13.95
N GLY A 73 17.01 10.17 -12.92
CA GLY A 73 16.74 11.08 -11.80
C GLY A 73 16.47 12.51 -12.27
N GLY A 74 17.30 13.05 -13.17
CA GLY A 74 17.11 14.38 -13.74
C GLY A 74 15.80 14.55 -14.53
N ALA A 75 15.35 13.51 -15.23
CA ALA A 75 14.05 13.53 -15.93
C ALA A 75 12.89 13.58 -14.94
N ILE A 76 12.96 12.80 -13.86
CA ILE A 76 11.94 12.78 -12.78
C ILE A 76 11.86 14.13 -12.08
N ILE A 77 13.00 14.74 -11.76
CA ILE A 77 13.07 16.07 -11.13
C ILE A 77 12.46 17.12 -12.07
N THR A 78 12.83 17.10 -13.34
CA THR A 78 12.28 18.03 -14.36
C THR A 78 10.76 17.90 -14.49
N LEU A 79 10.25 16.67 -14.59
CA LEU A 79 8.82 16.41 -14.63
C LEU A 79 8.13 16.92 -13.36
N THR A 80 8.67 16.60 -12.18
CA THR A 80 8.07 16.98 -10.90
C THR A 80 8.03 18.50 -10.72
N ASN A 81 9.12 19.20 -11.02
CA ASN A 81 9.18 20.66 -10.94
C ASN A 81 8.17 21.34 -11.88
N ARG A 82 7.98 20.78 -13.09
CA ARG A 82 6.91 21.21 -14.00
C ARG A 82 5.53 21.03 -13.35
N LEU A 83 5.21 19.84 -12.83
CA LEU A 83 3.91 19.52 -12.23
C LEU A 83 3.60 20.35 -10.97
N LEU A 84 4.62 20.64 -10.14
CA LEU A 84 4.50 21.53 -8.98
C LEU A 84 4.18 22.98 -9.37
N SER A 85 4.62 23.41 -10.56
CA SER A 85 4.36 24.75 -11.10
C SER A 85 3.00 24.87 -11.81
N PHE A 86 2.16 23.84 -11.74
CA PHE A 86 0.84 23.87 -12.37
C PHE A 86 -0.09 24.87 -11.68
N GLU A 87 -0.58 25.83 -12.46
CA GLU A 87 -1.57 26.81 -12.03
C GLU A 87 -2.82 26.72 -12.91
N ASN A 88 -3.99 26.72 -12.28
CA ASN A 88 -5.28 26.75 -12.97
C ASN A 88 -6.34 27.40 -12.07
N GLU A 89 -7.30 28.12 -12.65
CA GLU A 89 -8.36 28.80 -11.91
C GLU A 89 -9.23 27.85 -11.04
N PHE A 90 -9.30 26.57 -11.40
CA PHE A 90 -10.04 25.56 -10.64
C PHE A 90 -9.17 24.81 -9.62
N CYS A 91 -7.86 25.02 -9.61
CA CYS A 91 -6.91 24.35 -8.72
C CYS A 91 -6.78 25.10 -7.40
N ALA A 92 -7.07 24.44 -6.29
CA ALA A 92 -6.80 24.94 -4.95
C ALA A 92 -5.39 24.56 -4.49
N LEU A 93 -4.96 23.34 -4.80
CA LEU A 93 -3.69 22.79 -4.38
C LEU A 93 -3.18 21.79 -5.43
N SER A 94 -1.92 21.92 -5.81
CA SER A 94 -1.18 20.96 -6.62
C SER A 94 -0.06 20.37 -5.77
N THR A 95 -0.01 19.06 -5.63
CA THR A 95 1.05 18.36 -4.88
C THR A 95 1.60 17.20 -5.67
N VAL A 96 2.90 16.96 -5.54
CA VAL A 96 3.58 15.82 -6.15
C VAL A 96 4.22 14.95 -5.08
N SER A 97 4.11 13.64 -5.24
CA SER A 97 4.74 12.63 -4.42
C SER A 97 5.34 11.52 -5.29
N LEU A 98 6.24 10.74 -4.71
CA LEU A 98 6.81 9.55 -5.34
C LEU A 98 6.20 8.31 -4.71
N ALA A 99 5.83 7.34 -5.53
CA ALA A 99 5.25 6.08 -5.09
C ALA A 99 6.14 4.91 -5.54
N GLU A 100 6.70 4.18 -4.59
CA GLU A 100 7.54 3.01 -4.81
C GLU A 100 6.70 1.72 -4.67
N LYS A 101 6.66 0.89 -5.71
CA LYS A 101 5.94 -0.39 -5.66
C LYS A 101 6.69 -1.39 -4.79
N LEU A 102 6.10 -1.75 -3.66
CA LEU A 102 6.70 -2.69 -2.73
C LEU A 102 6.62 -4.13 -3.27
N PRO A 103 7.71 -4.91 -3.18
CA PRO A 103 7.63 -6.34 -3.39
C PRO A 103 6.90 -7.02 -2.22
N MET A 104 6.22 -8.11 -2.50
CA MET A 104 5.52 -8.90 -1.49
C MET A 104 6.05 -10.34 -1.52
N PRO A 105 6.73 -10.84 -0.48
CA PRO A 105 7.23 -10.13 0.72
C PRO A 105 8.32 -9.09 0.42
N LEU A 106 8.66 -8.24 1.41
CA LEU A 106 9.71 -7.24 1.24
C LEU A 106 11.08 -7.89 1.03
N ASP A 107 11.85 -7.38 0.05
CA ASP A 107 13.24 -7.77 -0.12
C ASP A 107 14.13 -7.21 1.01
N ARG A 108 15.38 -7.68 1.08
CA ARG A 108 16.30 -7.32 2.17
C ARG A 108 16.64 -5.83 2.20
N LYS A 109 16.74 -5.16 1.05
CA LYS A 109 17.06 -3.73 0.96
C LYS A 109 15.86 -2.92 1.45
N THR A 110 14.69 -3.15 0.85
CA THR A 110 13.45 -2.42 1.16
C THR A 110 13.08 -2.55 2.64
N ARG A 111 13.21 -3.75 3.21
CA ARG A 111 12.95 -4.01 4.63
C ARG A 111 13.85 -3.22 5.59
N LYS A 112 15.12 -3.00 5.22
CA LYS A 112 16.08 -2.26 6.06
C LYS A 112 15.86 -0.76 6.00
N SER A 113 15.37 -0.25 4.88
CA SER A 113 15.10 1.18 4.67
C SER A 113 13.63 1.54 4.86
N PHE A 114 12.77 0.60 5.25
CA PHE A 114 11.36 0.86 5.44
C PHE A 114 11.17 1.88 6.57
N PRO A 115 10.43 2.98 6.36
CA PRO A 115 10.31 4.03 7.36
C PRO A 115 9.40 3.59 8.51
N GLU A 116 9.63 4.15 9.70
CA GLU A 116 8.77 3.88 10.88
C GLU A 116 7.40 4.55 10.76
N ILE A 117 7.33 5.67 10.04
CA ILE A 117 6.11 6.43 9.77
C ILE A 117 6.09 6.73 8.27
N GLY A 118 4.94 6.58 7.64
CA GLY A 118 4.83 6.88 6.23
C GLY A 118 3.40 6.83 5.74
N ARG A 119 3.25 6.79 4.41
CA ARG A 119 1.96 6.59 3.73
C ARG A 119 2.04 5.40 2.78
N LEU A 120 0.96 4.65 2.67
CA LEU A 120 0.81 3.54 1.75
C LEU A 120 -0.43 3.75 0.88
N MET A 121 -0.32 3.33 -0.38
CA MET A 121 -1.47 3.12 -1.26
C MET A 121 -1.71 1.62 -1.42
N LEU A 122 -2.91 1.17 -1.07
CA LEU A 122 -3.42 -0.18 -1.31
C LEU A 122 -4.27 -0.15 -2.57
N SER A 123 -3.72 -0.64 -3.68
CA SER A 123 -4.34 -0.55 -5.00
C SER A 123 -4.83 -1.91 -5.48
N VAL A 124 -6.04 -1.94 -6.04
CA VAL A 124 -6.58 -3.13 -6.73
C VAL A 124 -7.15 -2.75 -8.09
N ARG A 125 -7.00 -3.65 -9.06
CA ARG A 125 -7.70 -3.56 -10.35
C ARG A 125 -8.87 -4.52 -10.40
N PHE A 126 -9.95 -4.10 -11.04
CA PHE A 126 -11.14 -4.93 -11.18
C PHE A 126 -11.05 -5.86 -12.36
N THR A 127 -11.77 -6.95 -12.23
CA THR A 127 -11.81 -8.03 -13.21
C THR A 127 -12.77 -7.74 -14.38
N HIS A 128 -13.69 -6.78 -14.19
CA HIS A 128 -14.78 -6.36 -15.09
C HIS A 128 -15.72 -7.48 -15.54
N GLY A 129 -16.93 -7.54 -14.98
CA GLY A 129 -18.02 -8.32 -15.56
C GLY A 129 -17.85 -9.84 -15.62
N LEU A 130 -16.86 -10.40 -14.91
CA LEU A 130 -16.47 -11.81 -14.96
C LEU A 130 -17.61 -12.82 -15.13
N GLY A 131 -17.47 -13.70 -16.13
CA GLY A 131 -18.39 -14.81 -16.38
C GLY A 131 -19.78 -14.38 -16.84
N TYR A 132 -19.96 -13.09 -17.17
CA TYR A 132 -21.19 -12.59 -17.75
C TYR A 132 -20.96 -12.18 -19.21
N ASP A 133 -21.73 -12.78 -20.11
CA ASP A 133 -21.71 -12.41 -21.54
C ASP A 133 -22.74 -11.31 -21.86
N ASP A 134 -23.64 -11.00 -20.91
CA ASP A 134 -24.68 -10.01 -21.09
C ASP A 134 -24.24 -8.62 -20.61
N ALA A 135 -24.36 -7.62 -21.50
CA ALA A 135 -23.92 -6.25 -21.26
C ALA A 135 -24.55 -5.60 -20.01
N LYS A 136 -25.80 -5.94 -19.67
CA LYS A 136 -26.45 -5.41 -18.46
C LYS A 136 -25.85 -6.01 -17.19
N LYS A 137 -25.56 -7.31 -17.17
CA LYS A 137 -24.88 -7.97 -16.06
C LYS A 137 -23.45 -7.47 -15.89
N ILE A 138 -22.71 -7.27 -16.97
CA ILE A 138 -21.36 -6.66 -16.94
C ILE A 138 -21.42 -5.27 -16.32
N LYS A 139 -22.33 -4.40 -16.79
CA LYS A 139 -22.49 -3.04 -16.26
C LYS A 139 -22.85 -3.01 -14.78
N ASN A 140 -23.72 -3.94 -14.34
CA ASN A 140 -24.08 -4.09 -12.93
C ASN A 140 -22.91 -4.58 -12.07
N ALA A 141 -22.10 -5.52 -12.58
CA ALA A 141 -20.92 -6.02 -11.90
C ALA A 141 -19.88 -4.90 -11.70
N MET A 142 -19.61 -4.08 -12.72
CA MET A 142 -18.71 -2.93 -12.62
C MET A 142 -19.15 -1.92 -11.55
N GLY A 143 -20.46 -1.63 -11.47
CA GLY A 143 -21.01 -0.76 -10.43
C GLY A 143 -20.86 -1.35 -9.02
N THR A 144 -21.04 -2.67 -8.89
CA THR A 144 -20.94 -3.38 -7.60
C THR A 144 -19.48 -3.48 -7.12
N GLN A 145 -18.52 -3.72 -8.03
CA GLN A 145 -17.09 -3.83 -7.72
C GLN A 145 -16.55 -2.59 -7.00
N THR A 146 -16.97 -1.41 -7.44
CA THR A 146 -16.57 -0.14 -6.80
C THR A 146 -17.08 -0.04 -5.36
N LYS A 147 -18.32 -0.49 -5.10
CA LYS A 147 -18.90 -0.52 -3.75
C LYS A 147 -18.19 -1.54 -2.87
N GLU A 148 -18.07 -2.78 -3.34
CA GLU A 148 -17.44 -3.87 -2.61
C GLU A 148 -15.98 -3.57 -2.26
N THR A 149 -15.28 -2.79 -3.08
CA THR A 149 -13.90 -2.40 -2.81
C THR A 149 -13.82 -1.25 -1.81
N LYS A 150 -14.66 -0.21 -1.95
CA LYS A 150 -14.75 0.84 -0.93
C LYS A 150 -15.14 0.26 0.45
N GLU A 151 -16.05 -0.70 0.49
CA GLU A 151 -16.44 -1.29 1.78
C GLU A 151 -15.42 -2.32 2.27
N GLY A 152 -14.86 -3.12 1.35
CA GLY A 152 -14.09 -4.30 1.66
C GLY A 152 -12.57 -4.16 1.64
N LEU A 153 -12.01 -3.04 1.18
CA LEU A 153 -10.56 -2.78 1.12
C LEU A 153 -10.07 -1.84 2.22
N ASN A 154 -10.96 -1.26 3.03
CA ASN A 154 -10.56 -0.43 4.16
C ASN A 154 -10.13 -1.30 5.36
N PRO A 155 -8.83 -1.39 5.69
CA PRO A 155 -8.34 -2.29 6.74
C PRO A 155 -8.74 -1.87 8.16
N ILE A 156 -9.15 -0.61 8.38
CA ILE A 156 -9.52 -0.11 9.71
C ILE A 156 -11.03 0.04 9.90
N GLY A 157 -11.80 0.04 8.81
CA GLY A 157 -13.22 0.32 8.84
C GLY A 157 -14.01 -0.65 9.72
N THR A 158 -14.93 -0.10 10.51
CA THR A 158 -15.82 -0.89 11.38
C THR A 158 -17.27 -0.81 10.90
N GLY A 159 -18.00 -1.92 10.97
CA GLY A 159 -19.42 -1.99 10.61
C GLY A 159 -19.74 -3.06 9.58
N LYS A 160 -21.02 -3.14 9.19
CA LYS A 160 -21.51 -4.18 8.28
C LYS A 160 -20.84 -4.08 6.90
N GLY A 161 -20.16 -5.15 6.50
CA GLY A 161 -19.46 -5.24 5.20
C GLY A 161 -18.00 -4.79 5.24
N SER A 162 -17.56 -4.16 6.34
CA SER A 162 -16.19 -3.70 6.47
C SER A 162 -15.18 -4.80 6.76
N SER A 163 -13.90 -4.48 6.59
CA SER A 163 -12.78 -5.40 6.76
C SER A 163 -12.05 -5.27 8.10
N GLY A 164 -12.31 -4.23 8.90
CA GLY A 164 -11.57 -3.99 10.13
C GLY A 164 -11.70 -5.08 11.18
N SER A 165 -12.79 -5.86 11.19
CA SER A 165 -12.93 -6.99 12.11
C SER A 165 -11.99 -8.18 11.84
N ARG A 166 -11.21 -8.12 10.75
CA ARG A 166 -10.18 -9.12 10.41
C ARG A 166 -8.83 -8.80 11.03
N PHE A 167 -8.67 -7.57 11.51
CA PHE A 167 -7.43 -7.08 12.06
C PHE A 167 -7.64 -6.84 13.55
N SER A 168 -6.63 -7.17 14.35
CA SER A 168 -6.61 -6.78 15.76
C SER A 168 -6.74 -5.26 15.92
N GLU A 169 -7.17 -4.82 17.09
CA GLU A 169 -7.24 -3.39 17.39
C GLU A 169 -5.87 -2.74 17.30
N GLU A 170 -4.84 -3.44 17.75
CA GLU A 170 -3.46 -3.00 17.77
C GLU A 170 -2.89 -2.90 16.36
N PHE A 171 -3.19 -3.86 15.47
CA PHE A 171 -2.82 -3.74 14.06
C PHE A 171 -3.47 -2.51 13.41
N ARG A 172 -4.76 -2.28 13.69
CA ARG A 172 -5.48 -1.11 13.16
C ARG A 172 -4.96 0.20 13.73
N SER A 173 -4.50 0.21 14.98
CA SER A 173 -3.96 1.40 15.64
C SER A 173 -2.69 1.94 14.97
N MET A 174 -1.96 1.10 14.22
CA MET A 174 -0.79 1.51 13.44
C MET A 174 -1.15 2.24 12.14
N MET A 175 -2.43 2.44 11.82
CA MET A 175 -2.90 3.05 10.57
C MET A 175 -3.85 4.24 10.82
N SER A 176 -3.78 5.24 9.94
CA SER A 176 -4.71 6.37 9.95
C SER A 176 -6.00 6.07 9.19
N ASP A 177 -6.99 6.95 9.35
CA ASP A 177 -8.15 6.99 8.47
C ASP A 177 -7.74 7.11 7.00
N PRO A 178 -8.27 6.25 6.10
CA PRO A 178 -7.75 6.19 4.74
C PRO A 178 -8.61 7.02 3.78
N TYR A 179 -7.97 7.63 2.78
CA TYR A 179 -8.64 8.23 1.63
C TYR A 179 -8.96 7.18 0.58
N TRP A 180 -10.12 7.29 -0.07
CA TRP A 180 -10.55 6.37 -1.12
C TRP A 180 -10.57 7.05 -2.49
N PHE A 181 -9.89 6.43 -3.45
CA PHE A 181 -9.84 6.84 -4.84
C PHE A 181 -10.45 5.79 -5.74
N ARG A 182 -11.16 6.22 -6.77
CA ARG A 182 -11.55 5.35 -7.88
C ARG A 182 -10.57 5.53 -9.01
N THR A 183 -10.12 4.42 -9.59
CA THR A 183 -9.17 4.41 -10.70
C THR A 183 -9.91 4.29 -12.03
N PHE A 184 -9.50 5.05 -13.03
CA PHE A 184 -10.09 5.06 -14.37
C PHE A 184 -9.00 4.85 -15.44
N PRO A 185 -9.35 4.17 -16.54
CA PRO A 185 -8.40 3.94 -17.62
C PRO A 185 -8.19 5.21 -18.44
N VAL A 186 -6.92 5.50 -18.76
CA VAL A 186 -6.54 6.53 -19.74
C VAL A 186 -6.48 5.93 -21.13
N GLY A 187 -5.84 4.75 -21.26
CA GLY A 187 -5.94 3.87 -22.43
C GLY A 187 -5.50 4.49 -23.76
N GLY A 188 -4.61 5.49 -23.75
CA GLY A 188 -4.17 6.19 -24.96
C GLY A 188 -5.26 7.01 -25.66
N ARG A 189 -6.38 7.27 -24.96
CA ARG A 189 -7.47 8.11 -25.46
C ARG A 189 -7.07 9.58 -25.40
N GLU A 190 -7.70 10.36 -26.26
CA GLU A 190 -7.63 11.82 -26.17
C GLU A 190 -8.25 12.29 -24.84
N TRP A 191 -7.72 13.36 -24.27
CA TRP A 191 -8.10 13.80 -22.92
C TRP A 191 -9.57 14.20 -22.80
N ASP A 192 -10.16 14.69 -23.88
CA ASP A 192 -11.57 15.04 -23.98
C ASP A 192 -12.51 13.83 -24.06
N GLU A 193 -11.99 12.62 -24.27
CA GLU A 193 -12.73 11.35 -24.22
C GLU A 193 -12.63 10.65 -22.86
N VAL A 194 -11.63 11.02 -22.04
CA VAL A 194 -11.46 10.47 -20.70
C VAL A 194 -12.58 10.97 -19.78
N ARG A 195 -13.17 10.05 -19.02
CA ARG A 195 -14.27 10.33 -18.09
C ARG A 195 -14.00 9.65 -16.76
N VAL A 196 -14.08 10.42 -15.67
CA VAL A 196 -14.02 9.93 -14.28
C VAL A 196 -15.43 9.76 -13.67
N THR A 197 -16.43 9.62 -14.54
CA THR A 197 -17.83 9.39 -14.20
C THR A 197 -18.24 8.01 -14.66
N GLY A 198 -18.67 7.13 -13.74
CA GLY A 198 -19.17 5.79 -14.08
C GLY A 198 -18.45 4.67 -13.32
N GLY A 199 -18.36 3.50 -13.97
CA GLY A 199 -17.65 2.34 -13.44
C GLY A 199 -16.15 2.59 -13.44
N ALA A 200 -15.49 2.28 -12.33
CA ALA A 200 -14.05 2.39 -12.17
C ALA A 200 -13.36 1.10 -12.63
N ASP A 201 -12.09 1.21 -13.05
CA ASP A 201 -11.20 0.09 -13.40
C ASP A 201 -10.52 -0.53 -12.17
N GLY A 202 -10.65 0.13 -11.03
CA GLY A 202 -10.05 -0.26 -9.78
C GLY A 202 -10.32 0.77 -8.70
N GLY A 203 -9.61 0.63 -7.59
CA GLY A 203 -9.56 1.70 -6.63
C GLY A 203 -8.45 1.53 -5.62
N VAL A 204 -8.20 2.62 -4.91
CA VAL A 204 -7.02 2.78 -4.07
C VAL A 204 -7.42 3.34 -2.73
N TYR A 205 -6.93 2.71 -1.67
CA TYR A 205 -6.89 3.32 -0.34
C TYR A 205 -5.53 3.91 -0.08
N GLU A 206 -5.45 5.21 0.22
CA GLU A 206 -4.24 5.82 0.77
C GLU A 206 -4.39 6.05 2.26
N LEU A 207 -3.42 5.59 3.04
CA LEU A 207 -3.43 5.70 4.50
C LEU A 207 -2.04 6.02 5.03
N GLY A 208 -1.99 6.72 6.17
CA GLY A 208 -0.77 6.86 6.96
C GLY A 208 -0.56 5.62 7.83
N PHE A 209 0.69 5.35 8.18
CA PHE A 209 1.05 4.34 9.17
C PHE A 209 2.08 4.85 10.15
N ASP A 210 2.08 4.30 11.37
CA ASP A 210 3.07 4.55 12.43
C ASP A 210 3.38 3.25 13.17
N LEU A 211 4.59 2.73 12.98
CA LEU A 211 5.05 1.47 13.55
C LEU A 211 5.78 1.66 14.88
N ARG A 212 6.03 2.90 15.33
CA ARG A 212 6.91 3.17 16.48
C ARG A 212 6.39 2.58 17.78
N GLU A 213 5.08 2.66 18.02
CA GLU A 213 4.45 2.04 19.19
C GLU A 213 4.58 0.51 19.16
N GLY A 214 4.40 -0.10 17.98
CA GLY A 214 4.59 -1.55 17.81
C GLY A 214 6.04 -1.98 18.02
N VAL A 215 7.00 -1.22 17.48
CA VAL A 215 8.44 -1.46 17.69
C VAL A 215 8.78 -1.34 19.18
N LYS A 216 8.36 -0.26 19.83
CA LYS A 216 8.61 -0.03 21.25
C LYS A 216 8.03 -1.15 22.12
N GLY A 217 6.76 -1.51 21.90
CA GLY A 217 6.10 -2.58 22.63
C GLY A 217 6.78 -3.94 22.46
N LEU A 218 7.26 -4.25 21.25
CA LEU A 218 8.02 -5.48 21.00
C LEU A 218 9.41 -5.46 21.63
N VAL A 219 10.13 -4.33 21.58
CA VAL A 219 11.44 -4.20 22.25
C VAL A 219 11.30 -4.45 23.74
N GLU A 220 10.32 -3.78 24.38
CA GLU A 220 10.05 -3.93 25.81
C GLU A 220 9.68 -5.37 26.18
N ALA A 221 8.78 -6.00 25.42
CA ALA A 221 8.34 -7.37 25.68
C ALA A 221 9.42 -8.44 25.39
N SER A 222 10.31 -8.18 24.44
CA SER A 222 11.35 -9.15 24.04
C SER A 222 12.51 -9.24 25.03
N LYS A 223 12.68 -8.25 25.90
CA LYS A 223 13.78 -8.17 26.87
C LYS A 223 13.63 -9.23 27.96
N GLY A 224 14.67 -10.04 28.15
CA GLY A 224 14.66 -11.20 29.06
C GLY A 224 13.86 -12.39 28.53
N ALA A 225 13.24 -12.28 27.35
CA ALA A 225 12.51 -13.37 26.70
C ALA A 225 13.26 -13.88 25.46
N TRP A 226 13.66 -12.98 24.57
CA TRP A 226 14.40 -13.28 23.34
C TRP A 226 15.88 -12.95 23.44
N TRP A 227 16.26 -12.07 24.37
CA TRP A 227 17.62 -11.62 24.55
C TRP A 227 17.84 -11.05 25.95
N GLU A 228 19.09 -11.08 26.42
CA GLU A 228 19.51 -10.49 27.68
C GLU A 228 20.48 -9.33 27.44
N LYS A 229 20.53 -8.39 28.39
CA LYS A 229 21.49 -7.29 28.34
C LYS A 229 22.91 -7.82 28.37
N LEU A 230 23.82 -7.10 27.72
CA LEU A 230 25.24 -7.43 27.82
C LEU A 230 25.68 -7.26 29.27
N ASP A 231 26.41 -8.24 29.78
CA ASP A 231 27.02 -8.15 31.10
C ASP A 231 28.11 -7.05 31.07
N PRO A 232 27.97 -5.99 31.90
CA PRO A 232 28.99 -4.95 31.98
C PRO A 232 30.37 -5.49 32.43
N ASP A 233 30.40 -6.62 33.14
CA ASP A 233 31.64 -7.25 33.61
C ASP A 233 32.27 -8.17 32.56
N GLU A 234 31.53 -8.56 31.50
CA GLU A 234 32.01 -9.39 30.38
C GLU A 234 32.17 -8.59 29.07
N LEU A 235 32.37 -7.27 29.14
CA LEU A 235 32.51 -6.43 27.94
C LEU A 235 33.76 -6.78 27.13
N THR A 236 33.57 -7.53 26.05
CA THR A 236 34.60 -7.81 25.05
C THR A 236 34.77 -6.65 24.08
N ILE A 237 35.90 -6.62 23.36
CA ILE A 237 36.17 -5.63 22.29
C ILE A 237 35.13 -5.74 21.15
N SER A 238 34.52 -6.92 20.98
CA SER A 238 33.51 -7.22 19.97
C SER A 238 32.30 -7.90 20.63
N PRO A 239 31.41 -7.12 21.28
CA PRO A 239 30.24 -7.68 21.93
C PRO A 239 29.33 -8.36 20.91
N THR A 240 28.72 -9.47 21.31
CA THR A 240 27.72 -10.17 20.50
C THR A 240 26.50 -10.51 21.35
N LEU A 241 25.33 -10.48 20.72
CA LEU A 241 24.06 -10.76 21.36
C LEU A 241 23.17 -11.54 20.39
N ILE A 242 22.58 -12.63 20.86
CA ILE A 242 21.62 -13.42 20.07
C ILE A 242 20.22 -12.97 20.47
N VAL A 243 19.42 -12.58 19.47
CA VAL A 243 17.99 -12.35 19.59
C VAL A 243 17.27 -13.60 19.10
N ASP A 244 16.79 -14.43 20.01
CA ASP A 244 16.04 -15.66 19.72
C ASP A 244 14.54 -15.40 19.76
N CYS A 245 13.92 -15.23 18.59
CA CYS A 245 12.49 -14.96 18.45
C CYS A 245 11.64 -16.21 18.20
N SER A 246 12.16 -17.42 18.45
CA SER A 246 11.49 -18.68 18.18
C SER A 246 10.13 -18.81 18.88
N GLU A 247 10.04 -18.28 20.10
CA GLU A 247 8.81 -18.24 20.90
C GLU A 247 8.02 -16.94 20.68
N SER A 248 6.70 -17.02 20.69
CA SER A 248 5.82 -15.85 20.64
C SER A 248 5.81 -15.06 21.94
N LEU A 249 5.69 -13.74 21.86
CA LEU A 249 5.48 -12.88 23.03
C LEU A 249 3.99 -12.69 23.30
N SER A 250 3.64 -12.45 24.57
CA SER A 250 2.31 -11.98 24.97
C SER A 250 2.04 -10.51 24.56
N CYS A 251 2.90 -9.92 23.72
CA CYS A 251 2.75 -8.59 23.18
C CYS A 251 1.65 -8.58 22.11
N PRO A 252 0.67 -7.66 22.17
CA PRO A 252 -0.36 -7.55 21.13
C PRO A 252 0.19 -7.27 19.74
N PHE A 253 1.35 -6.60 19.65
CA PHE A 253 2.04 -6.28 18.40
C PHE A 253 2.90 -7.44 17.86
N ASP A 254 2.95 -8.59 18.54
CA ASP A 254 3.61 -9.77 17.99
C ASP A 254 2.93 -10.18 16.66
N PRO A 255 3.67 -10.28 15.55
CA PRO A 255 3.13 -10.70 14.25
C PRO A 255 2.34 -12.01 14.25
N THR A 256 2.50 -12.91 15.23
CA THR A 256 1.62 -14.09 15.34
C THR A 256 0.15 -13.72 15.54
N ASN A 257 -0.15 -12.51 15.99
CA ASN A 257 -1.52 -12.00 16.14
C ASN A 257 -2.04 -11.32 14.86
N PHE A 258 -1.27 -11.28 13.78
CA PHE A 258 -1.68 -10.61 12.54
C PHE A 258 -2.53 -11.54 11.69
N HIS A 259 -3.46 -10.96 10.91
CA HIS A 259 -4.51 -11.68 10.17
C HIS A 259 -3.99 -12.86 9.32
N HIS A 260 -2.80 -12.72 8.74
CA HIS A 260 -2.22 -13.74 7.88
C HIS A 260 -1.59 -14.92 8.64
N LEU A 261 -1.26 -14.75 9.93
CA LEU A 261 -0.58 -15.74 10.79
C LEU A 261 -1.41 -16.25 11.97
N GLU A 262 -2.40 -15.47 12.44
CA GLU A 262 -3.20 -15.78 13.64
C GLU A 262 -3.90 -17.14 13.58
N ASN A 263 -4.29 -17.58 12.38
CA ASN A 263 -4.97 -18.84 12.16
C ASN A 263 -4.52 -19.47 10.83
N PRO A 264 -3.49 -20.32 10.85
CA PRO A 264 -2.94 -20.94 9.64
C PRO A 264 -3.97 -21.72 8.82
N GLU A 265 -4.93 -22.41 9.46
CA GLU A 265 -5.98 -23.14 8.76
C GLU A 265 -6.94 -22.21 8.01
N ALA A 266 -7.33 -21.09 8.64
CA ALA A 266 -8.18 -20.09 8.00
C ALA A 266 -7.43 -19.40 6.85
N SER A 267 -6.15 -19.10 7.03
CA SER A 267 -5.28 -18.55 6.00
C SER A 267 -5.16 -19.49 4.80
N ASN A 268 -4.93 -20.79 5.02
CA ASN A 268 -4.86 -21.77 3.94
C ASN A 268 -6.16 -21.87 3.13
N LYS A 269 -7.33 -21.86 3.80
CA LYS A 269 -8.63 -21.84 3.12
C LYS A 269 -8.83 -20.59 2.26
N LEU A 270 -8.30 -19.44 2.69
CA LEU A 270 -8.33 -18.22 1.90
C LEU A 270 -7.42 -18.33 0.66
N ILE A 271 -6.24 -18.95 0.79
CA ILE A 271 -5.33 -19.19 -0.32
C ILE A 271 -5.97 -20.14 -1.34
N GLU A 272 -6.50 -21.28 -0.90
CA GLU A 272 -7.20 -22.25 -1.77
C GLU A 272 -8.29 -21.55 -2.58
N LYS A 273 -9.12 -20.74 -1.91
CA LYS A 273 -10.17 -19.96 -2.56
C LYS A 273 -9.64 -18.96 -3.59
N VAL A 274 -8.49 -18.32 -3.32
CA VAL A 274 -7.85 -17.42 -4.30
C VAL A 274 -7.46 -18.21 -5.55
N LEU A 275 -6.83 -19.38 -5.38
CA LEU A 275 -6.34 -20.19 -6.49
C LEU A 275 -7.48 -20.82 -7.31
N GLU A 276 -8.57 -21.23 -6.65
CA GLU A 276 -9.79 -21.68 -7.32
C GLU A 276 -10.39 -20.56 -8.18
N ILE A 277 -10.50 -19.37 -7.62
CA ILE A 277 -11.11 -18.22 -8.32
C ILE A 277 -10.21 -17.73 -9.47
N GLU A 278 -8.88 -17.74 -9.31
CA GLU A 278 -7.97 -17.40 -10.41
C GLU A 278 -8.13 -18.40 -11.57
N GLU A 279 -8.16 -19.70 -11.28
CA GLU A 279 -8.41 -20.75 -12.29
C GLU A 279 -9.74 -20.51 -13.03
N GLU A 280 -10.82 -20.22 -12.30
CA GLU A 280 -12.14 -19.95 -12.87
C GLU A 280 -12.17 -18.69 -13.76
N GLN A 281 -11.36 -17.68 -13.44
CA GLN A 281 -11.40 -16.38 -14.11
C GLN A 281 -10.51 -16.28 -15.34
N THR A 282 -9.29 -16.80 -15.25
CA THR A 282 -8.24 -16.56 -16.24
C THR A 282 -7.74 -17.87 -16.87
N ALA A 283 -7.86 -19.00 -16.16
CA ALA A 283 -7.19 -20.25 -16.48
C ALA A 283 -5.68 -20.08 -16.71
N ASP A 284 -5.08 -19.06 -16.09
CA ASP A 284 -3.66 -18.73 -16.21
C ASP A 284 -2.86 -19.51 -15.16
N ALA A 285 -2.24 -20.60 -15.60
CA ALA A 285 -1.46 -21.47 -14.74
C ALA A 285 -0.21 -20.79 -14.15
N GLU A 286 0.40 -19.85 -14.88
CA GLU A 286 1.59 -19.13 -14.43
C GLU A 286 1.22 -18.17 -13.29
N MET A 287 0.15 -17.40 -13.48
CA MET A 287 -0.37 -16.51 -12.44
C MET A 287 -0.78 -17.28 -11.17
N LYS A 288 -1.41 -18.45 -11.34
CA LYS A 288 -1.80 -19.31 -10.22
C LYS A 288 -0.58 -19.81 -9.44
N GLU A 289 0.49 -20.21 -10.12
CA GLU A 289 1.74 -20.61 -9.49
C GLU A 289 2.38 -19.44 -8.72
N GLU A 290 2.43 -18.25 -9.33
CA GLU A 290 2.96 -17.04 -8.71
C GLU A 290 2.18 -16.66 -7.43
N LEU A 291 0.85 -16.69 -7.49
CA LEU A 291 -0.02 -16.42 -6.34
C LEU A 291 0.18 -17.45 -5.21
N SER A 292 0.23 -18.74 -5.56
CA SER A 292 0.47 -19.82 -4.59
C SER A 292 1.81 -19.65 -3.90
N TYR A 293 2.87 -19.39 -4.67
CA TYR A 293 4.20 -19.15 -4.15
C TYR A 293 4.26 -17.92 -3.24
N THR A 294 3.65 -16.81 -3.67
CA THR A 294 3.67 -15.54 -2.94
C THR A 294 2.88 -15.64 -1.63
N LEU A 295 1.63 -16.13 -1.68
CA LEU A 295 0.80 -16.31 -0.49
C LEU A 295 1.40 -17.32 0.48
N GLY A 296 1.94 -18.42 -0.03
CA GLY A 296 2.62 -19.43 0.77
C GLY A 296 3.93 -18.92 1.40
N ARG A 297 4.56 -17.86 0.86
CA ARG A 297 5.69 -17.19 1.52
C ARG A 297 5.22 -16.26 2.63
N ILE A 298 4.15 -15.50 2.37
CA ILE A 298 3.57 -14.55 3.31
C ILE A 298 3.09 -15.26 4.58
N THR A 299 2.41 -16.41 4.45
CA THR A 299 1.83 -17.12 5.60
C THR A 299 2.81 -18.01 6.37
N ARG A 300 4.10 -18.05 6.00
CA ARG A 300 5.11 -18.87 6.71
C ARG A 300 5.50 -18.31 8.08
N GLY A 301 5.39 -17.00 8.30
CA GLY A 301 5.70 -16.34 9.58
C GLY A 301 7.06 -16.72 10.17
N ARG A 302 8.14 -16.61 9.39
CA ARG A 302 9.46 -17.14 9.79
C ARG A 302 10.04 -16.37 10.99
N ARG A 303 10.19 -17.07 12.12
CA ARG A 303 10.91 -16.62 13.32
C ARG A 303 12.36 -17.11 13.30
N ILE A 304 13.25 -16.31 12.71
CA ILE A 304 14.67 -16.67 12.55
C ILE A 304 15.51 -15.90 13.58
N PRO A 305 16.18 -16.59 14.51
CA PRO A 305 17.12 -15.96 15.43
C PRO A 305 18.18 -15.15 14.69
N ARG A 306 18.60 -14.03 15.29
CA ARG A 306 19.65 -13.18 14.71
C ARG A 306 20.72 -12.84 15.72
N GLN A 307 21.96 -12.86 15.27
CA GLN A 307 23.08 -12.32 16.01
C GLN A 307 23.24 -10.84 15.69
N MET A 308 23.43 -10.04 16.73
CA MET A 308 23.84 -8.64 16.70
C MET A 308 25.27 -8.53 17.22
N GLY A 309 26.01 -7.55 16.70
CA GLY A 309 27.39 -7.26 17.07
C GLY A 309 27.74 -5.78 16.91
N ASP A 310 29.01 -5.49 17.12
CA ASP A 310 29.62 -4.16 17.03
C ASP A 310 29.36 -3.45 15.69
N GLU A 311 29.35 -4.19 14.58
CA GLU A 311 29.01 -3.66 13.24
C GLU A 311 27.61 -3.01 13.18
N GLN A 312 26.69 -3.42 14.05
CA GLN A 312 25.34 -2.83 14.16
C GLN A 312 25.24 -1.74 15.24
N GLY A 313 26.38 -1.38 15.86
CA GLY A 313 26.45 -0.40 16.94
C GLY A 313 26.17 -0.98 18.33
N LEU A 314 26.24 -2.31 18.49
CA LEU A 314 26.01 -2.96 19.77
C LEU A 314 27.08 -2.57 20.79
N VAL A 315 26.64 -1.94 21.88
CA VAL A 315 27.44 -1.65 23.08
C VAL A 315 26.52 -1.75 24.29
N HIS A 316 27.11 -1.98 25.47
CA HIS A 316 26.35 -2.03 26.71
C HIS A 316 25.52 -0.76 26.94
N GLY A 317 24.25 -0.94 27.26
CA GLY A 317 23.29 0.14 27.48
C GLY A 317 22.57 0.64 26.23
N LEU A 318 22.97 0.20 25.02
CA LEU A 318 22.29 0.55 23.76
C LEU A 318 21.58 -0.63 23.08
N GLU A 319 21.46 -1.78 23.76
CA GLU A 319 20.92 -3.02 23.19
C GLU A 319 19.49 -2.82 22.68
N GLU A 320 18.63 -2.14 23.45
CA GLU A 320 17.23 -1.88 23.09
C GLU A 320 17.12 -1.10 21.76
N GLY A 321 17.97 -0.08 21.58
CA GLY A 321 18.00 0.72 20.35
C GLY A 321 18.53 -0.08 19.15
N VAL A 322 19.58 -0.88 19.37
CA VAL A 322 20.17 -1.72 18.31
C VAL A 322 19.21 -2.82 17.87
N ILE A 323 18.55 -3.49 18.82
CA ILE A 323 17.57 -4.55 18.55
C ILE A 323 16.31 -3.97 17.91
N GLY A 324 15.82 -2.84 18.44
CA GLY A 324 14.71 -2.10 17.86
C GLY A 324 14.94 -1.77 16.38
N ARG A 325 16.07 -1.12 16.08
CA ARG A 325 16.39 -0.65 14.72
C ARG A 325 16.80 -1.76 13.75
N ASN A 326 17.61 -2.73 14.19
CA ASN A 326 18.24 -3.69 13.28
C ASN A 326 17.51 -5.05 13.18
N PHE A 327 16.61 -5.35 14.13
CA PHE A 327 15.82 -6.58 14.13
C PHE A 327 14.33 -6.33 14.13
N ILE A 328 13.80 -5.72 15.19
CA ILE A 328 12.35 -5.64 15.43
C ILE A 328 11.67 -4.79 14.37
N MET A 329 12.17 -3.59 14.08
CA MET A 329 11.58 -2.71 13.08
C MET A 329 11.56 -3.35 11.67
N PRO A 330 12.68 -3.88 11.13
CA PRO A 330 12.66 -4.60 9.86
C PRO A 330 11.73 -5.82 9.85
N TRP A 331 11.61 -6.55 10.96
CA TRP A 331 10.74 -7.71 11.04
C TRP A 331 9.26 -7.32 11.08
N LEU A 332 8.90 -6.36 11.95
CA LEU A 332 7.54 -5.82 12.05
C LEU A 332 7.09 -5.19 10.73
N ALA A 333 7.96 -4.44 10.04
CA ALA A 333 7.66 -3.85 8.75
C ALA A 333 7.36 -4.91 7.67
N ASP A 334 8.15 -6.00 7.61
CA ASP A 334 7.91 -7.12 6.69
C ASP A 334 6.54 -7.75 6.97
N GLU A 335 6.23 -8.03 8.24
CA GLU A 335 4.97 -8.67 8.62
C GLU A 335 3.75 -7.74 8.49
N PHE A 336 3.92 -6.44 8.70
CA PHE A 336 2.89 -5.42 8.46
C PHE A 336 2.52 -5.36 6.98
N VAL A 337 3.51 -5.27 6.08
CA VAL A 337 3.28 -5.27 4.63
C VAL A 337 2.73 -6.62 4.16
N ASN A 338 3.24 -7.74 4.69
CA ASN A 338 2.74 -9.08 4.40
C ASN A 338 1.27 -9.24 4.79
N CYS A 339 0.86 -8.74 5.97
CA CYS A 339 -0.52 -8.78 6.42
C CYS A 339 -1.44 -7.99 5.48
N LEU A 340 -1.02 -6.78 5.05
CA LEU A 340 -1.77 -5.97 4.10
C LEU A 340 -1.82 -6.61 2.71
N GLY A 341 -0.72 -7.21 2.24
CA GLY A 341 -0.64 -7.91 0.96
C GLY A 341 -1.52 -9.16 0.94
N PHE A 342 -1.48 -9.96 2.00
CA PHE A 342 -2.36 -11.11 2.18
C PHE A 342 -3.82 -10.69 2.13
N PHE A 343 -4.18 -9.63 2.87
CA PHE A 343 -5.52 -9.07 2.83
C PHE A 343 -5.93 -8.61 1.43
N LEU A 344 -5.08 -7.86 0.74
CA LEU A 344 -5.31 -7.37 -0.62
C LEU A 344 -5.55 -8.50 -1.62
N MET A 345 -4.91 -9.65 -1.47
CA MET A 345 -5.05 -10.77 -2.40
C MET A 345 -6.20 -11.72 -2.03
N THR A 346 -6.59 -11.81 -0.76
CA THR A 346 -7.53 -12.84 -0.28
C THR A 346 -8.93 -12.34 0.04
N ARG A 347 -9.11 -11.03 0.25
CA ARG A 347 -10.36 -10.50 0.80
C ARG A 347 -11.55 -10.63 -0.14
N LYS A 348 -11.35 -10.37 -1.44
CA LYS A 348 -12.36 -10.41 -2.50
C LYS A 348 -11.76 -10.86 -3.86
N PRO A 349 -11.12 -12.04 -3.93
CA PRO A 349 -10.49 -12.57 -5.16
C PRO A 349 -11.41 -12.62 -6.39
N LYS A 350 -12.73 -12.72 -6.18
CA LYS A 350 -13.69 -12.68 -7.29
C LYS A 350 -13.77 -11.31 -7.97
N TYR A 351 -13.53 -10.23 -7.24
CA TYR A 351 -13.78 -8.88 -7.74
C TYR A 351 -12.50 -8.19 -8.19
N TRP A 352 -11.35 -8.65 -7.71
CA TRP A 352 -10.04 -8.04 -7.91
C TRP A 352 -9.14 -8.97 -8.71
N ARG A 353 -8.33 -8.40 -9.59
CA ARG A 353 -7.28 -9.12 -10.30
C ARG A 353 -6.11 -9.26 -9.33
N ASN A 354 -5.99 -10.40 -8.67
CA ASN A 354 -4.99 -10.59 -7.62
C ASN A 354 -3.56 -10.39 -8.13
N GLY A 355 -3.26 -10.79 -9.36
CA GLY A 355 -1.97 -10.49 -10.03
C GLY A 355 -1.73 -9.02 -10.37
N LYS A 356 -2.68 -8.12 -10.07
CA LYS A 356 -2.59 -6.66 -10.31
C LYS A 356 -2.87 -5.84 -9.06
N SER A 357 -2.92 -6.47 -7.89
CA SER A 357 -2.97 -5.76 -6.61
C SER A 357 -1.58 -5.26 -6.25
N GLU A 358 -1.48 -4.02 -5.77
CA GLU A 358 -0.19 -3.36 -5.51
C GLU A 358 -0.24 -2.64 -4.16
N ILE A 359 0.88 -2.70 -3.43
CA ILE A 359 1.14 -1.80 -2.31
C ILE A 359 2.22 -0.82 -2.76
N LEU A 360 1.94 0.47 -2.67
CA LEU A 360 2.89 1.52 -3.01
C LEU A 360 3.27 2.30 -1.75
N LEU A 361 4.56 2.43 -1.47
CA LEU A 361 5.08 3.31 -0.43
C LEU A 361 5.16 4.74 -0.99
N VAL A 362 4.46 5.67 -0.34
CA VAL A 362 4.34 7.05 -0.81
C VAL A 362 5.27 7.95 -0.01
N HIS A 363 6.13 8.65 -0.74
CA HIS A 363 7.08 9.60 -0.21
C HIS A 363 6.75 11.02 -0.67
N PRO A 364 6.87 12.03 0.21
CA PRO A 364 6.96 13.41 -0.24
C PRO A 364 8.09 13.54 -1.28
N PHE A 365 7.87 14.33 -2.32
CA PHE A 365 8.92 14.60 -3.28
C PHE A 365 10.08 15.37 -2.63
N SER A 366 11.30 14.90 -2.85
CA SER A 366 12.53 15.67 -2.68
C SER A 366 13.56 15.19 -3.71
N GLU A 367 14.44 16.09 -4.15
CA GLU A 367 15.51 15.75 -5.10
C GLU A 367 16.47 14.71 -4.49
N GLU A 368 16.84 14.87 -3.21
CA GLU A 368 17.66 13.91 -2.45
C GLU A 368 17.06 12.50 -2.44
N LEU A 369 15.73 12.40 -2.35
CA LEU A 369 15.05 11.10 -2.39
C LEU A 369 15.13 10.47 -3.79
N VAL A 370 14.95 11.26 -4.86
CA VAL A 370 15.10 10.77 -6.23
C VAL A 370 16.49 10.21 -6.44
N GLU A 371 17.52 10.94 -6.01
CA GLU A 371 18.92 10.51 -6.05
C GLU A 371 19.14 9.21 -5.27
N SER A 372 18.62 9.13 -4.04
CA SER A 372 18.72 7.92 -3.20
C SER A 372 18.02 6.71 -3.81
N LEU A 373 16.90 6.91 -4.52
CA LEU A 373 16.12 5.83 -5.12
C LEU A 373 16.71 5.35 -6.44
N LYS A 374 17.22 6.25 -7.29
CA LYS A 374 17.74 5.93 -8.63
C LYS A 374 19.24 5.65 -8.67
N GLY A 375 20.00 6.11 -7.68
CA GLY A 375 21.39 5.74 -7.49
C GLY A 375 22.41 6.42 -8.42
N GLU A 376 22.03 7.47 -9.16
CA GLU A 376 22.93 8.22 -10.06
C GLU A 376 22.61 9.73 -10.06
N CYS A 377 23.66 10.56 -10.07
CA CYS A 377 23.66 11.92 -10.63
C CYS A 377 23.93 11.83 -12.13
#